data_AF-A0A921ZQM6-F1
#
_entry.id   AF-A0A921ZQM6-F1
#
_cell.length_a   1.000
_cell.length_b   1.000
_cell.length_c   1.000
_cell.angle_alpha   90.00
_cell.angle_beta   90.00
_cell.angle_gamma   90.00
#
_symmetry.space_group_name_H-M   'P 1'
#
loop_
_entity.id
_entity.type
_entity.pdbx_description
1 polymer ?
#
loop_
_entity_poly.entity_id
_entity_poly.type
_entity_poly.pdbx_seq_one_letter_code
_entity_poly.pdbx_strand_id
1 'polypeptide(L)'
;MLGSARRGAEGHGRLMDPPARNSMWRFGFPNPVNYNMLLISVQWEQNEGKCGVCGDAHHLSEPRPHEAGGMYAKGIVTRHYSVGQEIEIEVELTANHLGTFVMKIYPLYISETRDDRFLIPLDTAKKEIFRYRVRLPPYVTCTQCVLQWTYYTGNMWGICPNGTEAVGCGRSETFRNCADVSVVTSTGGLPPAFAGDLRIDYPFLLYYRDIQMPQNVYPLVVREPKDTQLESYVVSNDIDSESQEEFVPPVIRYTTMSLDWVWLQIRWDQVCVPTDLFRKLPGMLSWCQTNCLRYPPNCPEALCTCPQTCEAVGEYKGREGADVYCMDLCIVYPPKCPTNKCRCY
;
A
#
# COMPACT_ATOMS: atom_id res chain seq x y z
N MET A 1 9.46 5.96 38.70
CA MET A 1 10.22 5.15 37.72
C MET A 1 9.59 5.37 36.36
N LEU A 2 10.30 6.07 35.47
CA LEU A 2 9.84 6.56 34.18
C LEU A 2 9.81 5.40 33.16
N GLY A 3 8.61 4.91 32.84
CA GLY A 3 8.39 3.99 31.72
C GLY A 3 8.30 4.77 30.42
N SER A 4 9.46 5.06 29.82
CA SER A 4 9.55 5.58 28.46
C SER A 4 8.93 4.56 27.50
N ALA A 5 7.69 4.82 27.09
CA ALA A 5 7.08 4.15 25.97
C ALA A 5 8.00 4.39 24.77
N ARG A 6 8.63 3.31 24.29
CA ARG A 6 9.34 3.28 23.01
C ARG A 6 8.32 3.59 21.91
N ARG A 7 8.11 4.88 21.64
CA ARG A 7 7.53 5.37 20.39
C ARG A 7 8.51 4.92 19.31
N GLY A 8 8.18 3.82 18.63
CA GLY A 8 8.87 3.43 17.41
C GLY A 8 8.86 4.62 16.46
N ALA A 9 10.02 4.88 15.84
CA ALA A 9 10.22 6.01 14.94
C ALA A 9 9.09 6.09 13.91
N GLU A 10 8.22 7.08 14.10
CA GLU A 10 7.16 7.47 13.17
C GLU A 10 7.84 7.96 11.89
N GLY A 11 7.54 7.34 10.76
CA GLY A 11 8.34 7.53 9.55
C GLY A 11 8.20 8.93 8.97
N HIS A 12 9.26 9.74 8.95
CA HIS A 12 9.19 11.19 8.75
C HIS A 12 8.83 11.64 7.31
N GLY A 13 8.97 10.74 6.34
CA GLY A 13 8.57 10.99 4.95
C GLY A 13 8.49 9.73 4.10
N ARG A 14 7.52 9.71 3.18
CA ARG A 14 7.32 8.59 2.25
C ARG A 14 6.83 9.04 0.88
N LEU A 15 7.35 8.40 -0.17
CA LEU A 15 6.85 8.53 -1.53
C LEU A 15 5.56 7.71 -1.68
N MET A 16 4.48 8.39 -2.04
CA MET A 16 3.13 7.86 -2.16
C MET A 16 2.72 7.66 -3.61
N ASP A 17 3.14 8.53 -4.53
CA ASP A 17 2.92 8.36 -5.97
C ASP A 17 4.19 8.71 -6.77
N PRO A 18 4.77 7.78 -7.57
CA PRO A 18 4.46 6.35 -7.61
C PRO A 18 4.67 5.67 -6.24
N PRO A 19 3.82 4.72 -5.83
CA PRO A 19 3.98 4.03 -4.54
C PRO A 19 5.36 3.38 -4.44
N ALA A 20 6.15 3.79 -3.45
CA ALA A 20 7.44 3.17 -3.17
C ALA A 20 7.29 1.85 -2.42
N ARG A 21 8.31 0.98 -2.48
CA ARG A 21 8.34 -0.38 -1.89
C ARG A 21 7.87 -0.44 -0.42
N ASN A 22 8.18 0.60 0.35
CA ASN A 22 7.80 0.80 1.75
C ASN A 22 6.36 1.32 1.95
N SER A 23 5.78 1.95 0.92
CA SER A 23 4.41 2.50 0.90
C SER A 23 3.41 1.60 0.16
N MET A 24 3.88 0.65 -0.65
CA MET A 24 3.05 -0.21 -1.51
C MET A 24 1.87 -0.85 -0.77
N TRP A 25 2.06 -1.34 0.45
CA TRP A 25 0.99 -1.97 1.24
C TRP A 25 -0.19 -1.01 1.52
N ARG A 26 0.04 0.31 1.57
CA ARG A 26 -0.99 1.35 1.78
C ARG A 26 -1.94 1.48 0.60
N PHE A 27 -1.52 0.98 -0.56
CA PHE A 27 -2.27 0.94 -1.81
C PHE A 27 -2.77 -0.49 -2.13
N GLY A 28 -2.73 -1.39 -1.15
CA GLY A 28 -3.25 -2.77 -1.26
C GLY A 28 -2.30 -3.78 -1.91
N PHE A 29 -1.11 -3.36 -2.38
CA PHE A 29 -0.13 -4.31 -2.92
C PHE A 29 0.27 -5.37 -1.89
N PRO A 30 0.62 -6.60 -2.31
CA PRO A 30 0.92 -7.72 -1.42
C PRO A 30 2.30 -7.60 -0.72
N ASN A 31 2.83 -6.39 -0.59
CA ASN A 31 4.06 -6.11 0.12
C ASN A 31 3.82 -6.26 1.64
N PRO A 32 4.80 -6.78 2.40
CA PRO A 32 4.69 -6.79 3.86
C PRO A 32 4.46 -5.36 4.37
N VAL A 33 3.64 -5.25 5.41
CA VAL A 33 3.34 -3.95 6.01
C VAL A 33 4.61 -3.41 6.66
N ASN A 34 5.04 -2.23 6.24
CA ASN A 34 6.15 -1.52 6.83
C ASN A 34 5.64 -0.24 7.52
N TYR A 35 5.54 -0.30 8.86
CA TYR A 35 5.15 0.85 9.68
C TYR A 35 6.32 1.79 9.98
N ASN A 36 7.56 1.31 9.91
CA ASN A 36 8.73 2.06 10.34
C ASN A 36 9.50 2.56 9.11
N MET A 37 9.62 3.88 8.96
CA MET A 37 10.60 4.43 8.03
C MET A 37 11.89 4.70 8.79
N LEU A 38 12.89 3.90 8.45
CA LEU A 38 14.34 4.08 8.53
C LEU A 38 14.90 4.97 9.66
N LEU A 39 15.75 4.34 10.47
CA LEU A 39 16.33 4.88 11.70
C LEU A 39 17.29 6.06 11.44
N ILE A 40 16.88 7.21 11.97
CA ILE A 40 17.54 8.53 11.92
C ILE A 40 18.97 8.53 12.49
N SER A 41 19.19 7.91 13.66
CA SER A 41 20.50 8.00 14.36
C SER A 41 21.60 7.17 13.69
N VAL A 42 21.23 6.08 13.04
CA VAL A 42 22.17 5.08 12.50
C VAL A 42 22.98 5.64 11.32
N GLN A 43 22.39 6.51 10.50
CA GLN A 43 23.04 7.05 9.30
C GLN A 43 24.38 7.71 9.63
N TRP A 44 24.40 8.55 10.65
CA TRP A 44 25.56 9.36 10.98
C TRP A 44 26.39 8.73 12.12
N GLU A 45 25.78 8.14 13.14
CA GLU A 45 26.55 7.57 14.26
C GLU A 45 27.35 6.33 13.87
N GLN A 46 26.80 5.47 13.01
CA GLN A 46 27.38 4.16 12.69
C GLN A 46 27.84 4.06 11.23
N ASN A 47 27.11 4.71 10.31
CA ASN A 47 27.35 4.56 8.87
C ASN A 47 28.09 5.75 8.24
N GLU A 48 28.62 6.70 9.03
CA GLU A 48 29.40 7.84 8.54
C GLU A 48 28.68 8.69 7.47
N GLY A 49 27.34 8.78 7.54
CA GLY A 49 26.50 9.47 6.58
C GLY A 49 26.01 8.60 5.42
N LYS A 50 26.48 7.36 5.30
CA LYS A 50 26.10 6.43 4.24
C LYS A 50 24.70 5.87 4.48
N CYS A 51 23.97 5.73 3.38
CA CYS A 51 22.61 5.22 3.31
C CYS A 51 22.50 4.27 2.11
N GLY A 52 21.74 3.19 2.26
CA GLY A 52 21.42 2.25 1.18
C GLY A 52 20.73 2.94 0.00
N VAL A 53 20.66 2.23 -1.13
CA VAL A 53 20.09 2.80 -2.37
C VAL A 53 18.62 3.13 -2.18
N CYS A 54 17.90 2.29 -1.45
CA CYS A 54 16.47 2.43 -1.20
C CYS A 54 16.13 2.83 0.24
N GLY A 55 17.09 3.45 0.93
CA GLY A 55 16.91 4.04 2.26
C GLY A 55 17.38 3.17 3.42
N ASP A 56 17.57 1.87 3.21
CA ASP A 56 18.06 0.92 4.23
C ASP A 56 19.36 1.39 4.92
N ALA A 57 19.55 0.98 6.17
CA ALA A 57 20.79 1.25 6.88
C ALA A 57 21.98 0.60 6.15
N HIS A 58 23.06 1.35 5.97
CA HIS A 58 24.16 0.96 5.10
C HIS A 58 24.86 -0.32 5.55
N HIS A 59 25.01 -0.53 6.86
CA HIS A 59 25.63 -1.71 7.46
C HIS A 59 24.82 -3.01 7.30
N LEU A 60 23.55 -2.95 6.86
CA LEU A 60 22.77 -4.15 6.61
C LEU A 60 23.39 -4.93 5.45
N SER A 61 23.37 -6.26 5.58
CA SER A 61 23.85 -7.17 4.53
C SER A 61 23.02 -7.03 3.26
N GLU A 62 23.69 -7.14 2.11
CA GLU A 62 23.04 -7.12 0.81
C GLU A 62 22.49 -8.51 0.43
N PRO A 63 21.31 -8.60 -0.23
CA PRO A 63 20.43 -7.49 -0.60
C PRO A 63 19.68 -6.92 0.61
N ARG A 64 19.70 -5.58 0.74
CA ARG A 64 18.99 -4.90 1.84
C ARG A 64 17.47 -5.02 1.64
N PRO A 65 16.66 -4.89 2.71
CA PRO A 65 15.21 -5.14 2.66
C PRO A 65 14.45 -4.46 1.51
N HIS A 66 14.80 -3.22 1.16
CA HIS A 66 14.16 -2.45 0.09
C HIS A 66 14.96 -2.43 -1.20
N GLU A 67 16.09 -3.13 -1.30
CA GLU A 67 16.90 -3.27 -2.52
C GLU A 67 16.47 -4.52 -3.31
N ALA A 68 16.88 -4.64 -4.57
CA ALA A 68 16.48 -5.76 -5.44
C ALA A 68 16.86 -7.12 -4.82
N GLY A 69 15.90 -8.04 -4.72
CA GLY A 69 16.07 -9.32 -4.00
C GLY A 69 15.76 -9.25 -2.50
N GLY A 70 15.54 -8.06 -1.95
CA GLY A 70 15.09 -7.84 -0.58
C GLY A 70 13.59 -8.10 -0.39
N MET A 71 13.16 -8.18 0.87
CA MET A 71 11.79 -8.55 1.26
C MET A 71 10.69 -7.63 0.69
N TYR A 72 10.99 -6.36 0.45
CA TYR A 72 10.03 -5.37 -0.09
C TYR A 72 10.17 -5.17 -1.60
N ALA A 73 11.26 -5.64 -2.22
CA ALA A 73 11.50 -5.52 -3.65
C ALA A 73 11.00 -6.76 -4.41
N LYS A 74 9.67 -6.93 -4.43
CA LYS A 74 8.99 -8.09 -5.07
C LYS A 74 8.92 -8.03 -6.60
N GLY A 75 9.49 -6.99 -7.21
CA GLY A 75 9.45 -6.77 -8.66
C GLY A 75 8.07 -6.39 -9.20
N ILE A 76 7.22 -5.82 -8.35
CA ILE A 76 5.87 -5.39 -8.73
C ILE A 76 5.95 -3.96 -9.27
N VAL A 77 5.60 -3.77 -10.54
CA VAL A 77 5.50 -2.44 -11.17
C VAL A 77 4.27 -1.71 -10.60
N THR A 78 4.48 -0.54 -10.00
CA THR A 78 3.42 0.25 -9.35
C THR A 78 2.82 1.32 -10.27
N ARG A 79 3.53 1.70 -11.33
CA ARG A 79 3.07 2.63 -12.37
C ARG A 79 3.63 2.32 -13.74
N HIS A 80 2.84 2.64 -14.76
CA HIS A 80 3.23 2.55 -16.16
C HIS A 80 3.21 3.95 -16.79
N TYR A 81 4.34 4.34 -17.37
CA TYR A 81 4.53 5.65 -17.98
C TYR A 81 4.95 5.53 -19.44
N SER A 82 4.78 6.63 -20.18
CA SER A 82 5.33 6.79 -21.52
C SER A 82 6.59 7.64 -21.49
N VAL A 83 7.48 7.45 -22.47
CA VAL A 83 8.67 8.30 -22.65
C VAL A 83 8.27 9.78 -22.75
N GLY A 84 9.01 10.65 -22.05
CA GLY A 84 8.74 12.09 -22.06
C GLY A 84 7.50 12.53 -21.26
N GLN A 85 6.76 11.60 -20.64
CA GLN A 85 5.55 11.90 -19.89
C GLN A 85 5.85 12.81 -18.69
N GLU A 86 4.96 13.78 -18.47
CA GLU A 86 4.89 14.55 -17.23
C GLU A 86 4.08 13.76 -16.21
N ILE A 87 4.70 13.40 -15.08
CA ILE A 87 4.10 12.56 -14.05
C ILE A 87 3.87 13.35 -12.77
N GLU A 88 2.75 13.11 -12.10
CA GLU A 88 2.49 13.64 -10.76
C GLU A 88 3.24 12.81 -9.72
N ILE A 89 3.90 13.51 -8.80
CA ILE A 89 4.60 12.94 -7.67
C ILE A 89 3.89 13.38 -6.40
N GLU A 90 3.58 12.41 -5.55
CA GLU A 90 2.97 12.64 -4.26
C GLU A 90 3.90 12.16 -3.14
N VAL A 91 4.24 13.04 -2.22
CA VAL A 91 5.07 12.75 -1.04
C VAL A 91 4.27 13.10 0.21
N GLU A 92 4.21 12.19 1.17
CA GLU A 92 3.60 12.41 2.48
C GLU A 92 4.70 12.54 3.53
N LEU A 93 4.82 13.72 4.14
CA LEU A 93 5.68 13.96 5.30
C LEU A 93 4.84 13.94 6.58
N THR A 94 5.17 13.02 7.49
CA THR A 94 4.58 12.95 8.83
C THR A 94 5.31 13.89 9.81
N ALA A 95 6.52 14.30 9.45
CA ALA A 95 7.32 15.29 10.15
C ALA A 95 8.17 16.07 9.14
N ASN A 96 7.79 17.33 8.94
CA ASN A 96 8.41 18.23 7.98
C ASN A 96 9.65 18.92 8.60
N HIS A 97 10.80 18.50 8.12
CA HIS A 97 12.13 19.01 8.45
C HIS A 97 12.68 20.04 7.46
N LEU A 98 11.84 20.58 6.57
CA LEU A 98 12.24 21.49 5.49
C LEU A 98 13.35 20.88 4.62
N GLY A 99 13.87 21.66 3.68
CA GLY A 99 14.95 21.22 2.80
C GLY A 99 14.42 20.86 1.41
N THR A 100 14.89 19.75 0.84
CA THR A 100 14.73 19.50 -0.60
C THR A 100 14.42 18.06 -0.96
N PHE A 101 13.56 17.85 -1.96
CA PHE A 101 13.35 16.56 -2.60
C PHE A 101 14.09 16.47 -3.93
N VAL A 102 14.66 15.30 -4.20
CA VAL A 102 15.36 14.98 -5.45
C VAL A 102 14.87 13.63 -5.96
N MET A 103 14.61 13.56 -7.27
CA MET A 103 14.09 12.36 -7.92
C MET A 103 15.08 11.84 -8.96
N LYS A 104 15.29 10.52 -8.98
CA LYS A 104 16.25 9.87 -9.89
C LYS A 104 15.68 8.58 -10.48
N ILE A 105 15.72 8.51 -11.80
CA ILE A 105 15.69 7.28 -12.61
C ILE A 105 16.85 7.38 -13.61
N TYR A 106 16.94 8.59 -14.16
CA TYR A 106 18.08 9.43 -14.54
C TYR A 106 17.82 10.81 -13.87
N PRO A 107 18.66 11.86 -14.00
CA PRO A 107 18.31 13.18 -13.45
C PRO A 107 16.92 13.62 -13.95
N LEU A 108 15.98 13.81 -13.03
CA LEU A 108 14.62 14.25 -13.32
C LEU A 108 14.49 15.73 -12.95
N TYR A 109 13.87 16.50 -13.83
CA TYR A 109 13.61 17.92 -13.62
C TYR A 109 12.16 18.12 -13.18
N ILE A 110 11.96 19.08 -12.29
CA ILE A 110 10.64 19.58 -11.93
C ILE A 110 10.02 20.19 -13.20
N SER A 111 8.76 19.88 -13.45
CA SER A 111 8.06 20.37 -14.63
C SER A 111 7.98 21.89 -14.59
N GLU A 112 8.09 22.51 -15.77
CA GLU A 112 8.11 23.98 -15.93
C GLU A 112 9.35 24.69 -15.35
N THR A 113 10.24 23.98 -14.65
CA THR A 113 11.52 24.52 -14.20
C THR A 113 12.70 23.80 -14.88
N ARG A 114 13.92 24.29 -14.63
CA ARG A 114 15.17 23.59 -15.01
C ARG A 114 15.89 23.00 -13.81
N ASP A 115 15.18 22.89 -12.69
CA ASP A 115 15.72 22.45 -11.42
C ASP A 115 15.46 20.96 -11.20
N ASP A 116 16.44 20.25 -10.66
CA ASP A 116 16.34 18.84 -10.25
C ASP A 116 15.94 18.70 -8.77
N ARG A 117 15.70 19.82 -8.10
CA ARG A 117 15.39 19.91 -6.66
C ARG A 117 14.07 20.62 -6.45
N PHE A 118 13.15 19.94 -5.79
CA PHE A 118 11.96 20.58 -5.24
C PHE A 118 12.31 21.17 -3.87
N LEU A 119 12.20 22.49 -3.72
CA LEU A 119 12.40 23.19 -2.45
C LEU A 119 11.10 23.18 -1.66
N ILE A 120 11.15 22.73 -0.40
CA ILE A 120 9.99 22.79 0.50
C ILE A 120 9.79 24.24 0.96
N PRO A 121 8.61 24.86 0.73
CA PRO A 121 8.33 26.21 1.21
C PRO A 121 8.42 26.32 2.74
N LEU A 122 8.92 27.45 3.25
CA LEU A 122 9.19 27.64 4.68
C LEU A 122 7.92 27.79 5.54
N ASP A 123 6.80 28.13 4.92
CA ASP A 123 5.47 28.33 5.53
C ASP A 123 4.64 27.03 5.60
N THR A 124 5.24 25.88 5.31
CA THR A 124 4.56 24.59 5.29
C THR A 124 4.27 24.03 6.68
N ALA A 125 3.18 23.28 6.80
CA ALA A 125 2.80 22.63 8.04
C ALA A 125 3.80 21.54 8.46
N LYS A 126 3.80 21.19 9.76
CA LYS A 126 4.62 20.11 10.32
C LYS A 126 4.31 18.74 9.72
N LYS A 127 3.07 18.53 9.27
CA LYS A 127 2.59 17.35 8.54
C LYS A 127 2.01 17.86 7.23
N GLU A 128 2.50 17.39 6.09
CA GLU A 128 2.00 17.85 4.79
C GLU A 128 2.14 16.81 3.69
N ILE A 129 1.23 16.90 2.71
CA ILE A 129 1.29 16.15 1.46
C ILE A 129 1.75 17.11 0.36
N PHE A 130 2.92 16.85 -0.20
CA PHE A 130 3.47 17.59 -1.31
C PHE A 130 3.08 16.94 -2.63
N ARG A 131 2.54 17.73 -3.55
CA ARG A 131 2.27 17.34 -4.93
C ARG A 131 3.08 18.21 -5.86
N TYR A 132 3.86 17.60 -6.73
CA TYR A 132 4.62 18.30 -7.77
C TYR A 132 4.76 17.41 -8.99
N ARG A 133 5.12 17.98 -10.13
CA ARG A 133 5.26 17.22 -11.38
C ARG A 133 6.71 17.13 -11.78
N VAL A 134 7.10 15.98 -12.33
CA VAL A 134 8.43 15.78 -12.94
C VAL A 134 8.27 15.28 -14.37
N ARG A 135 9.22 15.63 -15.23
CA ARG A 135 9.25 15.16 -16.62
C ARG A 135 10.20 13.98 -16.77
N LEU A 136 9.68 12.86 -17.26
CA LEU A 136 10.51 11.70 -17.59
C LEU A 136 11.39 12.00 -18.83
N PRO A 137 12.61 11.44 -18.92
CA PRO A 137 13.45 11.64 -20.09
C PRO A 137 12.81 11.03 -21.35
N PRO A 138 12.90 11.69 -22.52
CA PRO A 138 12.24 11.23 -23.74
C PRO A 138 12.89 10.00 -24.39
N TYR A 139 14.01 9.52 -23.86
CA TYR A 139 14.84 8.45 -24.43
C TYR A 139 15.07 7.28 -23.46
N VAL A 140 14.38 7.24 -22.32
CA VAL A 140 14.52 6.17 -21.33
C VAL A 140 13.31 5.25 -21.40
N THR A 141 13.53 4.00 -21.81
CA THR A 141 12.51 2.94 -21.82
C THR A 141 12.96 1.78 -20.95
N CYS A 142 12.04 1.18 -20.21
CA CYS A 142 12.31 0.03 -19.37
C CYS A 142 11.03 -0.71 -18.97
N THR A 143 11.16 -2.02 -18.82
CA THR A 143 10.08 -2.90 -18.31
C THR A 143 9.96 -2.83 -16.79
N GLN A 144 11.08 -2.63 -16.09
CA GLN A 144 11.13 -2.45 -14.64
C GLN A 144 12.31 -1.54 -14.27
N CYS A 145 12.03 -0.26 -14.09
CA CYS A 145 12.95 0.73 -13.57
C CYS A 145 12.69 1.03 -12.09
N VAL A 146 13.72 1.53 -11.42
CA VAL A 146 13.60 2.06 -10.06
C VAL A 146 13.64 3.58 -10.11
N LEU A 147 12.54 4.20 -9.68
CA LEU A 147 12.47 5.62 -9.38
C LEU A 147 12.84 5.82 -7.91
N GLN A 148 13.94 6.55 -7.66
CA GLN A 148 14.45 6.86 -6.35
C GLN A 148 14.05 8.29 -5.96
N TRP A 149 13.29 8.42 -4.89
CA TRP A 149 13.06 9.69 -4.19
C TRP A 149 14.05 9.84 -3.05
N THR A 150 14.70 11.01 -2.96
CA THR A 150 15.60 11.37 -1.86
C THR A 150 15.13 12.67 -1.22
N TYR A 151 15.02 12.69 0.09
CA TYR A 151 14.74 13.87 0.90
C TYR A 151 15.98 14.24 1.73
N TYR A 152 16.48 15.45 1.50
CA TYR A 152 17.54 16.06 2.31
C TYR A 152 16.90 17.07 3.27
N THR A 153 17.03 16.83 4.58
CA THR A 153 16.43 17.70 5.59
C THR A 153 17.20 19.02 5.73
N GLY A 154 16.48 20.11 6.01
CA GLY A 154 17.04 21.47 6.05
C GLY A 154 17.05 22.13 7.42
N ASN A 155 16.54 21.48 8.47
CA ASN A 155 16.32 22.07 9.78
C ASN A 155 17.44 21.79 10.81
N MET A 156 18.51 21.11 10.42
CA MET A 156 19.59 20.76 11.35
C MET A 156 20.59 21.88 11.53
N TRP A 157 21.10 22.03 12.76
CA TRP A 157 22.22 22.91 13.05
C TRP A 157 23.55 22.19 12.81
N GLY A 158 24.48 22.84 12.12
CA GLY A 158 25.81 22.28 11.96
C GLY A 158 26.81 23.26 11.34
N ILE A 159 28.03 22.78 11.17
CA ILE A 159 29.16 23.56 10.64
C ILE A 159 29.05 23.60 9.11
N CYS A 160 29.00 24.81 8.56
CA CYS A 160 28.99 25.09 7.12
C CYS A 160 30.41 24.98 6.53
N PRO A 161 30.57 24.90 5.19
CA PRO A 161 31.89 24.77 4.54
C PRO A 161 32.88 25.91 4.83
N ASN A 162 32.36 27.10 5.16
CA ASN A 162 33.12 28.28 5.55
C ASN A 162 33.50 28.30 7.05
N GLY A 163 33.19 27.25 7.81
CA GLY A 163 33.47 27.12 9.23
C GLY A 163 32.48 27.83 10.16
N THR A 164 31.46 28.53 9.63
CA THR A 164 30.39 29.11 10.46
C THR A 164 29.35 28.07 10.82
N GLU A 165 28.60 28.27 11.90
CA GLU A 165 27.48 27.41 12.26
C GLU A 165 26.15 28.04 11.86
N ALA A 166 25.28 27.27 11.21
CA ALA A 166 23.95 27.71 10.82
C ALA A 166 22.96 26.54 10.70
N VAL A 167 21.67 26.88 10.70
CA VAL A 167 20.59 25.95 10.33
C VAL A 167 20.72 25.60 8.85
N GLY A 168 20.55 24.32 8.51
CA GLY A 168 20.72 23.76 7.17
C GLY A 168 22.16 23.34 6.84
N CYS A 169 23.10 23.53 7.76
CA CYS A 169 24.48 23.10 7.62
C CYS A 169 24.79 21.82 8.42
N GLY A 170 25.88 21.16 8.05
CA GLY A 170 26.35 19.95 8.72
C GLY A 170 25.64 18.66 8.28
N ARG A 171 25.40 17.77 9.25
CA ARG A 171 25.04 16.36 9.02
C ARG A 171 23.54 16.18 8.82
N SER A 172 23.02 16.64 7.67
CA SER A 172 21.60 16.50 7.31
C SER A 172 21.16 15.02 7.26
N GLU A 173 19.97 14.73 7.81
CA GLU A 173 19.29 13.44 7.66
C GLU A 173 18.87 13.25 6.21
N THR A 174 18.94 11.99 5.75
CA THR A 174 18.52 11.65 4.40
C THR A 174 17.51 10.51 4.41
N PHE A 175 16.35 10.73 3.82
CA PHE A 175 15.37 9.67 3.58
C PHE A 175 15.39 9.29 2.10
N ARG A 176 15.40 7.99 1.80
CA ARG A 176 15.32 7.50 0.42
C ARG A 176 14.23 6.46 0.30
N ASN A 177 13.46 6.53 -0.78
CA ASN A 177 12.50 5.50 -1.15
C ASN A 177 12.67 5.12 -2.62
N CYS A 178 12.34 3.88 -2.94
CA CYS A 178 12.39 3.34 -4.30
C CYS A 178 11.01 2.86 -4.73
N ALA A 179 10.55 3.28 -5.91
CA ALA A 179 9.35 2.79 -6.56
C ALA A 179 9.71 2.04 -7.85
N ASP A 180 9.11 0.88 -8.08
CA ASP A 180 9.28 0.10 -9.30
C ASP A 180 8.27 0.57 -10.35
N VAL A 181 8.73 1.07 -11.50
CA VAL A 181 7.88 1.65 -12.56
C VAL A 181 8.28 1.11 -13.93
N SER A 182 7.39 1.18 -14.92
CA SER A 182 7.72 0.90 -16.32
C SER A 182 7.60 2.15 -17.18
N VAL A 183 8.46 2.25 -18.21
CA VAL A 183 8.44 3.36 -19.17
C VAL A 183 8.48 2.79 -20.58
N VAL A 184 7.43 3.01 -21.36
CA VAL A 184 7.27 2.47 -22.72
C VAL A 184 7.32 3.56 -23.78
N THR A 185 7.61 3.20 -25.04
CA THR A 185 7.62 4.14 -26.15
C THR A 185 6.21 4.59 -26.53
N SER A 186 6.08 5.84 -26.96
CA SER A 186 4.80 6.42 -27.40
C SER A 186 4.43 6.05 -28.86
N THR A 187 5.28 5.28 -29.55
CA THR A 187 5.12 4.93 -30.97
C THR A 187 4.35 3.63 -31.13
N GLY A 188 3.02 3.72 -31.25
CA GLY A 188 2.18 2.58 -31.59
C GLY A 188 0.71 2.74 -31.16
N GLY A 189 0.03 3.75 -31.69
CA GLY A 189 -1.36 4.06 -31.34
C GLY A 189 -1.45 5.01 -30.16
N LEU A 190 -2.44 5.91 -30.18
CA LEU A 190 -2.80 6.74 -29.02
C LEU A 190 -2.65 5.93 -27.73
N PRO A 191 -1.77 6.30 -26.77
CA PRO A 191 -2.02 5.86 -25.41
C PRO A 191 -3.37 6.51 -25.08
N PRO A 192 -4.44 5.74 -24.81
CA PRO A 192 -5.69 6.39 -24.54
C PRO A 192 -5.43 7.32 -23.35
N ALA A 193 -5.89 8.56 -23.45
CA ALA A 193 -6.21 9.35 -22.26
C ALA A 193 -7.20 8.60 -21.32
N PHE A 194 -7.70 7.44 -21.78
CA PHE A 194 -8.50 6.42 -21.10
C PHE A 194 -7.73 5.16 -20.63
N ALA A 195 -6.39 5.04 -20.83
CA ALA A 195 -5.56 3.97 -20.27
C ALA A 195 -4.89 4.38 -18.94
N GLY A 196 -5.17 5.60 -18.47
CA GLY A 196 -5.12 5.95 -17.05
C GLY A 196 -6.33 5.40 -16.30
N ASP A 197 -6.85 4.24 -16.70
CA ASP A 197 -7.91 3.59 -15.95
C ASP A 197 -7.22 2.95 -14.74
N LEU A 198 -7.55 3.45 -13.56
CA LEU A 198 -7.08 3.10 -12.20
C LEU A 198 -6.97 1.58 -11.91
N ARG A 199 -7.35 0.70 -12.83
CA ARG A 199 -7.29 -0.76 -12.71
C ARG A 199 -5.92 -1.37 -13.03
N ILE A 200 -5.13 -0.81 -13.96
CA ILE A 200 -3.82 -1.39 -14.33
C ILE A 200 -2.76 -1.06 -13.26
N ASP A 201 -2.76 0.18 -12.77
CA ASP A 201 -1.78 0.65 -11.79
C ASP A 201 -2.16 0.33 -10.33
N TYR A 202 -3.39 -0.12 -10.10
CA TYR A 202 -3.89 -0.46 -8.78
C TYR A 202 -4.73 -1.76 -8.73
N PRO A 203 -4.16 -2.91 -9.15
CA PRO A 203 -4.89 -4.17 -9.20
C PRO A 203 -5.37 -4.68 -7.83
N PHE A 204 -4.84 -4.12 -6.73
CA PHE A 204 -5.13 -4.55 -5.36
C PHE A 204 -5.72 -3.45 -4.46
N LEU A 205 -5.99 -2.26 -5.00
CA LEU A 205 -6.49 -1.15 -4.21
C LEU A 205 -7.97 -1.38 -3.89
N LEU A 206 -8.29 -1.29 -2.61
CA LEU A 206 -9.68 -1.33 -2.17
C LEU A 206 -10.33 -0.02 -2.54
N TYR A 207 -11.58 -0.06 -2.96
CA TYR A 207 -12.35 1.15 -3.21
C TYR A 207 -13.49 1.21 -2.20
N TYR A 208 -13.79 2.41 -1.70
CA TYR A 208 -14.98 2.65 -0.90
C TYR A 208 -15.95 3.53 -1.68
N ARG A 209 -17.23 3.35 -1.39
CA ARG A 209 -18.33 4.08 -2.01
C ARG A 209 -19.06 4.83 -0.91
N ASP A 210 -19.31 6.12 -1.13
CA ASP A 210 -20.17 6.87 -0.23
C ASP A 210 -21.64 6.41 -0.43
N ILE A 211 -22.32 6.07 0.66
CA ILE A 211 -23.73 5.64 0.63
C ILE A 211 -24.63 6.77 0.11
N GLN A 212 -24.28 8.03 0.39
CA GLN A 212 -25.02 9.21 -0.06
C GLN A 212 -24.72 9.59 -1.50
N MET A 213 -23.55 9.21 -2.02
CA MET A 213 -23.12 9.47 -3.40
C MET A 213 -22.71 8.17 -4.11
N PRO A 214 -23.68 7.30 -4.43
CA PRO A 214 -23.40 5.99 -5.00
C PRO A 214 -22.66 6.02 -6.35
N GLN A 215 -22.62 7.15 -7.06
CA GLN A 215 -21.89 7.21 -8.32
C GLN A 215 -20.38 7.43 -8.12
N ASN A 216 -19.95 7.81 -6.91
CA ASN A 216 -18.56 8.11 -6.62
C ASN A 216 -17.90 6.94 -5.88
N VAL A 217 -16.89 6.36 -6.52
CA VAL A 217 -16.07 5.27 -5.98
C VAL A 217 -14.67 5.82 -5.78
N TYR A 218 -14.18 5.79 -4.54
CA TYR A 218 -12.90 6.39 -4.16
C TYR A 218 -11.88 5.30 -3.80
N PRO A 219 -10.61 5.43 -4.24
CA PRO A 219 -9.55 4.54 -3.80
C PRO A 219 -9.27 4.69 -2.29
N LEU A 220 -9.21 3.58 -1.57
CA LEU A 220 -8.77 3.54 -0.18
C LEU A 220 -7.25 3.49 -0.12
N VAL A 221 -6.65 4.65 0.17
CA VAL A 221 -5.23 4.77 0.47
C VAL A 221 -5.06 4.96 1.97
N VAL A 222 -4.32 4.07 2.63
CA VAL A 222 -4.07 4.17 4.08
C VAL A 222 -3.07 5.30 4.35
N ARG A 223 -3.59 6.45 4.78
CA ARG A 223 -2.82 7.62 5.21
C ARG A 223 -2.83 7.75 6.72
N GLU A 224 -1.89 8.51 7.26
CA GLU A 224 -2.02 8.92 8.66
C GLU A 224 -3.07 10.03 8.76
N PRO A 225 -3.91 10.03 9.81
CA PRO A 225 -4.87 11.10 10.01
C PRO A 225 -4.12 12.43 10.13
N LYS A 226 -4.55 13.44 9.35
CA LYS A 226 -4.13 14.82 9.62
C LYS A 226 -4.67 15.17 11.01
N ASP A 227 -3.85 15.84 11.84
CA ASP A 227 -4.32 16.52 13.04
C ASP A 227 -5.20 17.72 12.63
N THR A 228 -6.30 17.46 11.94
CA THR A 228 -7.43 18.37 11.96
C THR A 228 -7.94 18.30 13.39
N GLN A 229 -7.92 19.43 14.10
CA GLN A 229 -8.80 19.58 15.25
C GLN A 229 -10.18 19.13 14.78
N LEU A 230 -10.64 17.98 15.29
CA LEU A 230 -12.05 17.64 15.22
C LEU A 230 -12.76 18.72 16.02
N GLU A 231 -13.13 19.82 15.37
CA GLU A 231 -14.35 20.50 15.77
C GLU A 231 -15.45 19.46 15.58
N SER A 232 -15.80 18.85 16.70
CA SER A 232 -16.93 17.94 16.82
C SER A 232 -18.18 18.72 16.46
N TYR A 233 -18.57 18.70 15.19
CA TYR A 233 -19.96 18.93 14.81
C TYR A 233 -20.77 17.73 15.29
N VAL A 234 -21.06 17.74 16.59
CA VAL A 234 -22.10 16.92 17.20
C VAL A 234 -23.40 17.53 16.70
N VAL A 235 -24.05 16.85 15.75
CA VAL A 235 -25.48 17.06 15.55
C VAL A 235 -26.15 16.45 16.77
N SER A 236 -26.38 17.29 17.77
CA SER A 236 -27.37 17.01 18.81
C SER A 236 -28.74 16.91 18.14
N ASN A 237 -29.42 15.81 18.40
CA ASN A 237 -30.87 15.83 18.55
C ASN A 237 -31.13 15.15 19.89
N ASP A 238 -31.07 15.96 20.94
CA ASP A 238 -31.53 15.58 22.27
C ASP A 238 -32.95 14.99 22.19
N ILE A 239 -33.08 13.74 22.65
CA ILE A 239 -34.15 13.36 23.58
C ILE A 239 -33.45 12.60 24.71
N ASP A 240 -33.30 13.31 25.82
CA ASP A 240 -33.02 12.77 27.14
C ASP A 240 -34.13 11.79 27.56
N SER A 241 -33.77 10.64 28.10
CA SER A 241 -34.17 10.23 29.46
C SER A 241 -33.78 8.76 29.75
N GLU A 242 -32.85 8.64 30.69
CA GLU A 242 -32.83 7.66 31.78
C GLU A 242 -32.44 6.18 31.56
N SER A 243 -31.27 5.89 32.12
CA SER A 243 -30.94 4.75 33.01
C SER A 243 -30.31 3.48 32.43
N GLN A 244 -28.99 3.39 32.69
CA GLN A 244 -28.23 2.26 33.25
C GLN A 244 -28.63 0.82 32.85
N GLU A 245 -27.73 0.10 32.18
CA GLU A 245 -26.83 -0.84 32.86
C GLU A 245 -25.77 -1.42 31.91
N GLU A 246 -24.69 -1.85 32.55
CA GLU A 246 -23.37 -2.19 32.03
C GLU A 246 -23.32 -3.62 31.45
N PHE A 247 -22.69 -3.83 30.29
CA PHE A 247 -22.15 -5.15 29.94
C PHE A 247 -20.86 -5.01 29.14
N VAL A 248 -19.75 -5.36 29.78
CA VAL A 248 -18.40 -5.38 29.21
C VAL A 248 -18.15 -6.74 28.54
N PRO A 249 -17.69 -6.81 27.27
CA PRO A 249 -17.08 -8.01 26.71
C PRO A 249 -15.54 -7.98 26.77
N PRO A 250 -14.88 -9.15 26.76
CA PRO A 250 -13.61 -9.37 27.44
C PRO A 250 -12.35 -8.99 26.65
N VAL A 251 -11.33 -8.57 27.38
CA VAL A 251 -9.94 -8.43 26.92
C VAL A 251 -9.26 -9.79 26.92
N ILE A 252 -8.89 -10.31 25.75
CA ILE A 252 -8.03 -11.50 25.66
C ILE A 252 -6.56 -11.06 25.76
N ARG A 253 -5.88 -11.54 26.80
CA ARG A 253 -4.43 -11.40 26.99
C ARG A 253 -3.73 -12.62 26.38
N TYR A 254 -2.68 -12.40 25.59
CA TYR A 254 -1.81 -13.48 25.11
C TYR A 254 -0.63 -13.68 26.06
N THR A 255 -0.51 -14.87 26.63
CA THR A 255 0.70 -15.39 27.26
C THR A 255 1.57 -16.09 26.22
N THR A 256 2.88 -15.91 26.35
CA THR A 256 3.93 -16.56 25.55
C THR A 256 4.05 -18.04 25.88
N MET A 257 4.15 -18.93 24.87
CA MET A 257 5.22 -19.94 24.74
C MET A 257 5.04 -20.91 23.56
N SER A 258 6.21 -21.37 23.11
CA SER A 258 6.58 -22.55 22.32
C SER A 258 6.13 -22.67 20.85
N LEU A 259 7.17 -22.67 20.01
CA LEU A 259 7.23 -23.23 18.67
C LEU A 259 6.76 -24.69 18.68
N ASP A 260 5.64 -24.97 18.02
CA ASP A 260 5.37 -26.28 17.43
C ASP A 260 4.57 -26.07 16.13
N TRP A 261 5.08 -26.68 15.06
CA TRP A 261 4.52 -26.64 13.72
C TRP A 261 3.17 -27.36 13.68
N VAL A 262 2.07 -26.63 13.81
CA VAL A 262 0.74 -27.12 13.47
C VAL A 262 0.21 -26.26 12.32
N TRP A 263 0.08 -26.88 11.15
CA TRP A 263 -0.68 -26.32 10.04
C TRP A 263 -2.14 -26.15 10.47
N LEU A 264 -2.46 -24.97 11.02
CA LEU A 264 -3.83 -24.57 11.27
C LEU A 264 -4.47 -24.31 9.90
N GLN A 265 -5.11 -25.33 9.34
CA GLN A 265 -5.97 -25.19 8.17
C GLN A 265 -7.12 -24.27 8.58
N ILE A 266 -7.02 -22.97 8.28
CA ILE A 266 -8.12 -22.01 8.42
C ILE A 266 -9.22 -22.49 7.46
N ARG A 267 -10.18 -23.27 7.99
CA ARG A 267 -11.41 -23.61 7.28
C ARG A 267 -12.30 -22.38 7.31
N TRP A 268 -12.65 -21.87 6.14
CA TRP A 268 -13.64 -20.82 5.97
C TRP A 268 -15.00 -21.48 5.79
N ASP A 269 -16.02 -21.03 6.53
CA ASP A 269 -17.39 -21.57 6.47
C ASP A 269 -18.15 -21.15 5.20
N GLN A 270 -17.51 -20.37 4.32
CA GLN A 270 -18.05 -19.93 3.05
C GLN A 270 -16.94 -19.98 2.00
N VAL A 271 -17.29 -20.38 0.77
CA VAL A 271 -16.38 -20.37 -0.38
C VAL A 271 -16.87 -19.36 -1.40
N CYS A 272 -15.94 -18.57 -1.92
CA CYS A 272 -16.18 -17.68 -3.05
C CYS A 272 -15.27 -18.09 -4.22
N VAL A 273 -15.88 -18.41 -5.35
CA VAL A 273 -15.21 -18.90 -6.56
C VAL A 273 -15.33 -17.90 -7.70
N PRO A 274 -14.37 -17.86 -8.64
CA PRO A 274 -14.47 -17.03 -9.82
C PRO A 274 -15.57 -17.54 -10.76
N THR A 275 -16.18 -16.61 -11.51
CA THR A 275 -17.10 -16.95 -12.61
C THR A 275 -16.36 -17.70 -13.73
N ASP A 276 -17.11 -18.37 -14.62
CA ASP A 276 -16.53 -19.19 -15.71
C ASP A 276 -15.54 -18.42 -16.60
N LEU A 277 -15.75 -17.10 -16.75
CA LEU A 277 -14.87 -16.21 -17.51
C LEU A 277 -13.49 -16.05 -16.86
N PHE A 278 -13.42 -16.02 -15.52
CA PHE A 278 -12.20 -15.70 -14.77
C PHE A 278 -11.58 -16.91 -14.06
N ARG A 279 -12.24 -18.08 -14.09
CA ARG A 279 -11.76 -19.34 -13.49
C ARG A 279 -10.39 -19.80 -13.97
N LYS A 280 -10.02 -19.48 -15.22
CA LYS A 280 -8.74 -19.91 -15.81
C LYS A 280 -7.56 -19.02 -15.41
N LEU A 281 -7.80 -17.88 -14.77
CA LEU A 281 -6.75 -16.97 -14.35
C LEU A 281 -6.12 -17.47 -13.03
N PRO A 282 -4.78 -17.63 -12.97
CA PRO A 282 -4.11 -18.09 -11.76
C PRO A 282 -4.29 -17.07 -10.63
N GLY A 283 -4.57 -17.56 -9.42
CA GLY A 283 -4.77 -16.72 -8.23
C GLY A 283 -6.19 -16.18 -8.03
N MET A 284 -7.09 -16.28 -9.02
CA MET A 284 -8.47 -15.77 -8.90
C MET A 284 -9.29 -16.45 -7.81
N LEU A 285 -9.06 -17.75 -7.55
CA LEU A 285 -9.71 -18.45 -6.46
C LEU A 285 -9.37 -17.84 -5.08
N SER A 286 -8.09 -17.55 -4.84
CA SER A 286 -7.66 -16.89 -3.61
C SER A 286 -8.19 -15.46 -3.55
N TRP A 287 -8.25 -14.76 -4.68
CA TRP A 287 -8.76 -13.40 -4.75
C TRP A 287 -10.25 -13.35 -4.37
N CYS A 288 -11.08 -14.21 -4.96
CA CYS A 288 -12.51 -14.28 -4.63
C CYS A 288 -12.72 -14.63 -3.16
N GLN A 289 -12.00 -15.63 -2.65
CA GLN A 289 -12.08 -16.03 -1.25
C GLN A 289 -11.75 -14.87 -0.30
N THR A 290 -10.68 -14.13 -0.56
CA THR A 290 -10.22 -13.06 0.33
C THR A 290 -11.05 -11.78 0.20
N ASN A 291 -11.46 -11.40 -1.01
CA ASN A 291 -12.15 -10.12 -1.23
C ASN A 291 -13.65 -10.20 -0.97
N CYS A 292 -14.29 -11.34 -1.27
CA CYS A 292 -15.71 -11.50 -1.06
C CYS A 292 -16.09 -11.74 0.41
N LEU A 293 -15.20 -12.37 1.19
CA LEU A 293 -15.45 -12.68 2.61
C LEU A 293 -14.89 -11.62 3.57
N ARG A 294 -14.35 -10.53 3.04
CA ARG A 294 -13.93 -9.38 3.84
C ARG A 294 -15.15 -8.56 4.25
N TYR A 295 -15.04 -7.81 5.36
CA TYR A 295 -16.01 -6.78 5.70
C TYR A 295 -15.42 -5.37 5.46
N PRO A 296 -16.10 -4.49 4.70
CA PRO A 296 -17.25 -4.78 3.83
C PRO A 296 -16.86 -5.66 2.62
N PRO A 297 -17.78 -6.51 2.12
CA PRO A 297 -17.48 -7.47 1.06
C PRO A 297 -17.25 -6.77 -0.27
N ASN A 298 -16.14 -7.08 -0.94
CA ASN A 298 -15.81 -6.62 -2.28
C ASN A 298 -15.92 -7.81 -3.25
N CYS A 299 -17.16 -8.16 -3.59
CA CYS A 299 -17.47 -9.31 -4.44
C CYS A 299 -18.27 -8.89 -5.69
N PRO A 300 -17.60 -8.39 -6.75
CA PRO A 300 -18.30 -8.08 -7.99
C PRO A 300 -18.84 -9.36 -8.63
N GLU A 301 -20.16 -9.42 -8.86
CA GLU A 301 -20.85 -10.60 -9.40
C GLU A 301 -20.32 -11.03 -10.79
N ALA A 302 -19.74 -10.11 -11.55
CA ALA A 302 -19.09 -10.42 -12.83
C ALA A 302 -17.81 -11.27 -12.68
N LEU A 303 -17.12 -11.14 -11.54
CA LEU A 303 -15.80 -11.74 -11.28
C LEU A 303 -15.90 -12.98 -10.38
N CYS A 304 -16.73 -12.91 -9.33
CA CYS A 304 -16.81 -13.95 -8.30
C CYS A 304 -18.27 -14.22 -7.91
N THR A 305 -18.53 -15.46 -7.51
CA THR A 305 -19.78 -15.90 -6.90
C THR A 305 -19.49 -16.64 -5.60
N CYS A 306 -20.32 -16.43 -4.57
CA CYS A 306 -20.21 -17.10 -3.27
C CYS A 306 -21.42 -18.01 -3.07
N PRO A 307 -21.42 -19.20 -3.68
CA PRO A 307 -22.58 -20.08 -3.63
C PRO A 307 -22.91 -20.46 -2.19
N GLN A 308 -24.20 -20.43 -1.88
CA GLN A 308 -24.72 -20.83 -0.57
C GLN A 308 -25.39 -22.20 -0.64
N THR A 309 -25.69 -22.69 -1.85
CA THR A 309 -26.41 -23.94 -2.06
C THR A 309 -25.79 -24.72 -3.22
N CYS A 310 -25.74 -26.04 -3.07
CA CYS A 310 -25.30 -26.95 -4.12
C CYS A 310 -26.30 -28.08 -4.28
N GLU A 311 -26.54 -28.47 -5.53
CA GLU A 311 -27.39 -29.58 -5.91
C GLU A 311 -26.59 -30.62 -6.71
N ALA A 312 -26.96 -31.88 -6.53
CA ALA A 312 -26.42 -33.00 -7.28
C ALA A 312 -26.99 -33.02 -8.70
N VAL A 313 -26.10 -33.09 -9.68
CA VAL A 313 -26.42 -33.16 -11.11
C VAL A 313 -25.79 -34.40 -11.74
N GLY A 314 -26.20 -34.72 -12.98
CA GLY A 314 -25.69 -35.89 -13.69
C GLY A 314 -26.02 -37.20 -12.96
N GLU A 315 -25.00 -38.01 -12.68
CA GLU A 315 -25.13 -39.35 -12.08
C GLU A 315 -25.63 -39.34 -10.63
N TYR A 316 -25.48 -38.21 -9.93
CA TYR A 316 -25.87 -38.05 -8.52
C TYR A 316 -27.27 -37.46 -8.34
N LYS A 317 -27.91 -37.00 -9.42
CA LYS A 317 -29.23 -36.39 -9.37
C LYS A 317 -30.27 -37.36 -8.78
N GLY A 318 -30.98 -36.91 -7.76
CA GLY A 318 -32.10 -37.66 -7.13
C GLY A 318 -31.68 -38.79 -6.20
N ARG A 319 -30.38 -38.92 -5.87
CA ARG A 319 -29.91 -39.86 -4.85
C ARG A 319 -30.01 -39.23 -3.47
N GLU A 320 -30.49 -40.00 -2.51
CA GLU A 320 -30.60 -39.56 -1.12
C GLU A 320 -29.21 -39.19 -0.55
N GLY A 321 -29.09 -38.00 0.04
CA GLY A 321 -27.85 -37.47 0.61
C GLY A 321 -26.82 -36.91 -0.39
N ALA A 322 -27.08 -36.96 -1.70
CA ALA A 322 -26.13 -36.47 -2.70
C ALA A 322 -25.98 -34.94 -2.73
N ASP A 323 -27.04 -34.19 -2.42
CA ASP A 323 -26.99 -32.73 -2.35
C ASP A 323 -26.10 -32.27 -1.18
N VAL A 324 -26.23 -32.93 -0.02
CA VAL A 324 -25.39 -32.71 1.17
C VAL A 324 -23.92 -33.01 0.85
N TYR A 325 -23.66 -34.12 0.17
CA TYR A 325 -22.31 -34.47 -0.31
C TYR A 325 -21.71 -33.38 -1.23
N CYS A 326 -22.53 -32.79 -2.11
CA CYS A 326 -22.09 -31.68 -2.94
C CYS A 326 -21.79 -30.42 -2.12
N MET A 327 -22.62 -30.09 -1.13
CA MET A 327 -22.37 -28.94 -0.23
C MET A 327 -21.04 -29.08 0.53
N ASP A 328 -20.78 -30.26 1.11
CA ASP A 328 -19.57 -30.54 1.92
C ASP A 328 -18.26 -30.43 1.11
N LEU A 329 -18.32 -30.71 -0.20
CA LEU A 329 -17.15 -30.65 -1.07
C LEU A 329 -16.95 -29.29 -1.75
N CYS A 330 -18.05 -28.60 -2.05
CA CYS A 330 -18.03 -27.41 -2.90
C CYS A 330 -18.03 -26.10 -2.11
N ILE A 331 -18.65 -26.06 -0.92
CA ILE A 331 -18.78 -24.83 -0.10
C ILE A 331 -17.73 -24.82 1.04
N VAL A 332 -16.68 -25.64 0.96
CA VAL A 332 -15.56 -25.68 1.91
C VAL A 332 -14.25 -25.29 1.23
N TYR A 333 -13.50 -24.35 1.79
CA TYR A 333 -12.23 -23.90 1.19
C TYR A 333 -11.05 -24.81 1.58
N PRO A 334 -10.19 -25.23 0.63
CA PRO A 334 -10.29 -25.04 -0.81
C PRO A 334 -11.31 -25.99 -1.44
N PRO A 335 -12.16 -25.51 -2.38
CA PRO A 335 -13.25 -26.32 -2.93
C PRO A 335 -12.72 -27.48 -3.78
N LYS A 336 -13.26 -28.68 -3.54
CA LYS A 336 -12.98 -29.89 -4.33
C LYS A 336 -14.23 -30.31 -5.11
N CYS A 337 -14.86 -29.35 -5.76
CA CYS A 337 -16.17 -29.53 -6.38
C CYS A 337 -16.09 -30.26 -7.74
N PRO A 338 -16.73 -31.44 -7.89
CA PRO A 338 -16.81 -32.13 -9.18
C PRO A 338 -17.87 -31.47 -10.07
N THR A 339 -17.46 -30.64 -11.03
CA THR A 339 -18.37 -29.80 -11.84
C THR A 339 -19.31 -30.56 -12.78
N ASN A 340 -19.07 -31.85 -13.01
CA ASN A 340 -19.95 -32.73 -13.79
C ASN A 340 -21.02 -33.44 -12.93
N LYS A 341 -20.90 -33.36 -11.60
CA LYS A 341 -21.75 -34.09 -10.64
C LYS A 341 -22.40 -33.19 -9.59
N CYS A 342 -21.87 -31.99 -9.37
CA CYS A 342 -22.40 -31.00 -8.45
C CYS A 342 -22.50 -29.64 -9.15
N ARG A 343 -23.60 -28.93 -8.92
CA ARG A 343 -23.82 -27.56 -9.39
C ARG A 343 -24.15 -26.68 -8.19
N CYS A 344 -23.44 -25.56 -8.05
CA CYS A 344 -23.62 -24.63 -6.94
C CYS A 344 -24.01 -23.25 -7.47
N TYR A 345 -24.83 -22.54 -6.70
CA TYR A 345 -25.33 -21.21 -7.04
C TYR A 345 -25.42 -20.31 -5.81
#